data_AF-A0A180FUA7-F1
#
_entry.id   AF-A0A180FUA7-F1
#
_cell.length_a   1.000
_cell.length_b   1.000
_cell.length_c   1.000
_cell.angle_alpha   90.00
_cell.angle_beta   90.00
_cell.angle_gamma   90.00
#
_symmetry.space_group_name_H-M   'P 1'
#
loop_
_entity.id
_entity.type
_entity.pdbx_description
1 polymer ?
#
loop_
_entity_poly.entity_id
_entity_poly.type
_entity_poly.pdbx_seq_one_letter_code
_entity_poly.pdbx_strand_id
1 'polypeptide(L)'
;MNGIMSMPATGAIIQSISQTKGAIGYVGLAYLNKDVKAVRVSYDKGATFVEPSVVNAKNETYPIVRPLYYYYEIKAEKKVKPFIDYVLSEEGQKIVTEIGFIEL
;
A
#
# COMPACT_ATOMS: atom_id res chain seq x y z
N MET A 1 28.33 -8.23 10.77
CA MET A 1 27.59 -7.83 9.56
C MET A 1 26.36 -7.05 10.00
N ASN A 2 26.18 -5.82 9.53
CA ASN A 2 24.95 -5.09 9.79
C ASN A 2 23.82 -5.79 9.03
N GLY A 3 22.90 -6.44 9.76
CA GLY A 3 21.73 -7.13 9.18
C GLY A 3 20.61 -6.17 8.77
N ILE A 4 20.90 -4.88 8.63
CA ILE A 4 19.91 -3.82 8.36
C ILE A 4 20.36 -3.08 7.11
N MET A 5 19.45 -2.94 6.15
CA MET A 5 19.65 -2.18 4.92
C MET A 5 18.52 -1.17 4.77
N SER A 6 18.86 0.06 4.41
CA SER A 6 17.87 1.07 3.99
C SER A 6 17.82 1.08 2.48
N MET A 7 16.64 0.86 1.91
CA MET A 7 16.44 0.75 0.47
C MET A 7 15.69 1.98 -0.06
N PRO A 8 16.08 2.54 -1.22
CA PRO A 8 15.53 3.80 -1.71
C PRO A 8 14.11 3.68 -2.30
N ALA A 9 13.64 2.46 -2.59
CA ALA A 9 12.35 2.23 -3.24
C ALA A 9 11.77 0.84 -2.93
N THR A 10 10.44 0.69 -3.05
CA THR A 10 9.72 -0.58 -2.85
C THR A 10 10.27 -1.71 -3.73
N GLY A 11 10.58 -1.43 -5.01
CA GLY A 11 11.17 -2.42 -5.91
C GLY A 11 12.53 -2.93 -5.43
N ALA A 12 13.37 -2.05 -4.86
CA ALA A 12 14.66 -2.43 -4.30
C ALA A 12 14.50 -3.30 -3.03
N ILE A 13 13.46 -3.05 -2.21
CA ILE A 13 13.12 -3.92 -1.08
C ILE A 13 12.75 -5.33 -1.57
N ILE A 14 11.86 -5.44 -2.56
CA ILE A 14 11.44 -6.73 -3.15
C ILE A 14 12.64 -7.50 -3.69
N GLN A 15 13.48 -6.84 -4.48
CA GLN A 15 14.69 -7.45 -5.04
C GLN A 15 15.65 -7.93 -3.95
N SER A 16 15.84 -7.13 -2.89
CA SER A 16 16.72 -7.51 -1.78
C SER A 16 16.19 -8.71 -1.00
N ILE A 17 14.87 -8.76 -0.75
CA ILE A 17 14.22 -9.90 -0.07
C ILE A 17 14.35 -11.17 -0.92
N SER A 18 14.07 -11.11 -2.22
CA SER A 18 14.10 -12.29 -3.10
C SER A 18 15.49 -12.90 -3.24
N GLN A 19 16.54 -12.10 -3.08
CA GLN A 19 17.94 -12.53 -3.16
C GLN A 19 18.55 -12.92 -1.82
N THR A 20 17.90 -12.62 -0.70
CA THR A 20 18.47 -12.80 0.65
C THR A 20 17.59 -13.70 1.51
N LYS A 21 18.00 -14.97 1.66
CA LYS A 21 17.27 -15.94 2.48
C LYS A 21 17.12 -15.43 3.93
N GLY A 22 15.89 -15.38 4.42
CA GLY A 22 15.56 -14.94 5.77
C GLY A 22 15.41 -13.42 5.94
N ALA A 23 15.59 -12.63 4.88
CA ALA A 23 15.29 -11.20 4.93
C ALA A 23 13.79 -10.94 5.10
N ILE A 24 13.47 -9.85 5.80
CA ILE A 24 12.12 -9.32 5.98
C ILE A 24 12.14 -7.83 5.67
N GLY A 25 11.06 -7.34 5.07
CA GLY A 25 10.85 -5.91 4.81
C GLY A 25 9.36 -5.61 4.70
N TYR A 26 9.05 -4.34 4.50
CA TYR A 26 7.68 -3.85 4.34
C TYR A 26 7.52 -3.21 2.96
N VAL A 27 6.38 -3.48 2.31
CA VAL A 27 6.04 -2.97 0.98
C VAL A 27 4.55 -2.64 0.93
N GLY A 28 4.14 -1.80 -0.02
CA GLY A 28 2.72 -1.56 -0.28
C GLY A 28 2.05 -2.78 -0.92
N LEU A 29 0.77 -3.01 -0.63
CA LEU A 29 -0.01 -4.14 -1.14
C LEU A 29 0.05 -4.27 -2.67
N ALA A 30 -0.03 -3.14 -3.39
CA ALA A 30 0.02 -3.06 -4.85
C ALA A 30 1.32 -3.60 -5.48
N TYR A 31 2.39 -3.77 -4.68
CA TYR A 31 3.69 -4.26 -5.15
C TYR A 31 3.91 -5.75 -4.90
N LEU A 32 2.97 -6.45 -4.26
CA LEU A 32 3.09 -7.88 -4.06
C LEU A 32 3.15 -8.61 -5.40
N ASN A 33 4.10 -9.55 -5.49
CA ASN A 33 4.30 -10.39 -6.66
C ASN A 33 4.82 -11.76 -6.22
N LYS A 34 5.10 -12.65 -7.19
CA LYS A 34 5.56 -14.02 -6.93
C LYS A 34 6.95 -14.15 -6.29
N ASP A 35 7.74 -13.07 -6.28
CA ASP A 35 9.12 -13.10 -5.80
C ASP A 35 9.23 -12.90 -4.28
N VAL A 36 8.13 -12.52 -3.63
CA VAL A 36 8.04 -12.32 -2.18
C VAL A 36 6.79 -12.99 -1.60
N LYS A 37 6.85 -13.33 -0.32
CA LYS A 37 5.72 -13.91 0.41
C LYS A 37 5.17 -12.89 1.40
N ALA A 38 3.90 -12.54 1.26
CA ALA A 38 3.20 -11.75 2.26
C ALA A 38 2.99 -12.56 3.55
N VAL A 39 3.18 -11.91 4.69
CA VAL A 39 2.94 -12.50 6.02
C VAL A 39 1.59 -12.05 6.55
N ARG A 40 0.87 -12.95 7.22
CA ARG A 40 -0.34 -12.58 7.96
C ARG A 40 0.07 -11.81 9.22
N VAL A 41 -0.72 -10.81 9.58
CA VAL A 41 -0.43 -9.93 10.71
C VAL A 41 -1.53 -10.01 11.76
N SER A 42 -1.13 -9.99 13.03
CA SER A 42 -2.02 -9.96 14.18
C SER A 42 -1.92 -8.62 14.91
N TYR A 43 -3.07 -8.06 15.28
CA TYR A 43 -3.17 -6.83 16.09
C TYR A 43 -3.87 -7.07 17.44
N ASP A 44 -4.18 -8.33 17.74
CA ASP A 44 -4.87 -8.79 18.95
C ASP A 44 -3.98 -9.73 19.78
N LYS A 45 -2.66 -9.45 19.79
CA LYS A 45 -1.64 -10.22 20.53
C LYS A 45 -1.56 -11.70 20.13
N GLY A 46 -1.79 -12.01 18.86
CA GLY A 46 -1.65 -13.34 18.28
C GLY A 46 -2.90 -14.21 18.34
N ALA A 47 -4.06 -13.66 18.71
CA ALA A 47 -5.31 -14.41 18.72
C ALA A 47 -5.84 -14.66 17.29
N THR A 48 -5.71 -13.67 16.39
CA THR A 48 -6.06 -13.78 14.97
C THR A 48 -4.97 -13.24 14.08
N PHE A 49 -4.79 -13.86 12.91
CA PHE A 49 -3.82 -13.47 11.90
C PHE A 49 -4.52 -13.23 10.58
N VAL A 50 -4.52 -12.00 10.11
CA VAL A 50 -5.23 -11.61 8.88
C VAL A 50 -4.25 -11.45 7.74
N GLU A 51 -4.62 -11.98 6.58
CA GLU A 51 -3.85 -11.85 5.35
C GLU A 51 -4.03 -10.46 4.72
N PRO A 52 -2.96 -9.82 4.24
CA PRO A 52 -3.10 -8.59 3.45
C PRO A 52 -3.82 -8.89 2.12
N SER A 53 -5.02 -8.34 1.94
CA SER A 53 -5.77 -8.42 0.70
C SER A 53 -6.65 -7.18 0.52
N VAL A 54 -7.10 -6.90 -0.70
CA VAL A 54 -8.05 -5.80 -0.96
C VAL A 54 -9.34 -5.98 -0.15
N VAL A 55 -9.85 -7.21 -0.08
CA VAL A 55 -11.06 -7.54 0.69
C VAL A 55 -10.87 -7.25 2.18
N ASN A 56 -9.75 -7.73 2.76
CA ASN A 56 -9.49 -7.56 4.19
C ASN A 56 -9.14 -6.11 4.55
N ALA A 57 -8.60 -5.34 3.60
CA ALA A 57 -8.35 -3.93 3.79
C ALA A 57 -9.65 -3.10 3.70
N LYS A 58 -10.55 -3.40 2.75
CA LYS A 58 -11.85 -2.72 2.61
C LYS A 58 -12.79 -2.98 3.78
N ASN A 59 -12.78 -4.19 4.35
CA ASN A 59 -13.63 -4.53 5.50
C ASN A 59 -12.98 -4.25 6.87
N GLU A 60 -11.84 -3.54 6.87
CA GLU A 60 -11.08 -3.13 8.06
C GLU A 60 -10.55 -4.28 8.95
N THR A 61 -10.63 -5.54 8.50
CA THR A 61 -10.05 -6.68 9.24
C THR A 61 -8.54 -6.72 9.15
N TYR A 62 -7.95 -6.20 8.05
CA TYR A 62 -6.51 -6.05 7.93
C TYR A 62 -6.07 -4.69 8.52
N PRO A 63 -5.26 -4.69 9.59
CA PRO A 63 -5.04 -3.51 10.41
C PRO A 63 -4.00 -2.52 9.86
N ILE A 64 -3.18 -2.92 8.86
CA ILE A 64 -2.18 -2.04 8.25
C ILE A 64 -2.77 -1.46 6.96
N VAL A 65 -3.63 -0.47 7.13
CA VAL A 65 -4.20 0.33 6.04
C VAL A 65 -3.96 1.81 6.31
N ARG A 66 -3.84 2.61 5.25
CA ARG A 66 -3.74 4.06 5.37
C ARG A 66 -4.46 4.74 4.21
N PRO A 67 -5.17 5.85 4.45
CA PRO A 67 -5.67 6.69 3.39
C PRO A 67 -4.53 7.35 2.61
N LEU A 68 -4.77 7.62 1.34
CA LEU A 68 -3.90 8.45 0.50
C LEU A 68 -4.51 9.85 0.41
N TYR A 69 -3.70 10.86 0.71
CA TYR A 69 -4.17 12.24 0.77
C TYR A 69 -3.57 13.08 -0.36
N TYR A 70 -4.42 13.90 -0.97
CA TYR A 70 -3.98 15.04 -1.78
C TYR A 70 -3.95 16.29 -0.90
N TYR A 71 -2.81 16.96 -0.90
CA TYR A 71 -2.64 18.23 -0.18
C TYR A 71 -2.51 19.36 -1.18
N TYR A 72 -3.25 20.45 -0.95
CA TYR A 72 -3.16 21.67 -1.73
C TYR A 72 -3.35 22.89 -0.84
N GLU A 73 -2.79 24.03 -1.26
CA GLU A 73 -3.00 25.28 -0.55
C GLU A 73 -4.43 25.79 -0.78
N ILE A 74 -5.11 26.24 0.28
CA ILE A 74 -6.51 26.73 0.21
C ILE A 74 -6.68 27.80 -0.87
N LYS A 75 -5.72 28.73 -1.00
CA LYS A 75 -5.75 29.79 -2.03
C LYS A 75 -5.71 29.28 -3.48
N ALA A 76 -5.28 28.03 -3.69
CA ALA A 76 -5.20 27.39 -5.00
C ALA A 76 -6.40 26.48 -5.31
N GLU A 77 -7.39 26.36 -4.41
CA GLU A 77 -8.52 25.42 -4.52
C GLU A 77 -9.20 25.48 -5.89
N LYS A 78 -9.58 26.68 -6.35
CA LYS A 78 -10.26 26.85 -7.65
C LYS A 78 -9.46 26.28 -8.83
N LYS A 79 -8.13 26.33 -8.75
CA LYS A 79 -7.23 25.83 -9.81
C LYS A 79 -7.08 24.31 -9.78
N VAL A 80 -7.08 23.71 -8.58
CA VAL A 80 -6.83 22.27 -8.41
C VAL A 80 -8.11 21.44 -8.35
N LYS A 81 -9.24 22.05 -7.98
CA LYS A 81 -10.52 21.37 -7.79
C LYS A 81 -10.94 20.50 -8.99
N PRO A 82 -10.82 20.93 -10.26
CA PRO A 82 -11.17 20.08 -11.39
C PRO A 82 -10.37 18.77 -11.44
N PHE A 83 -9.09 18.80 -11.06
CA PHE A 83 -8.26 17.60 -11.00
C PHE A 83 -8.66 16.69 -9.83
N ILE A 84 -8.92 17.27 -8.65
CA ILE A 84 -9.39 16.50 -7.49
C ILE A 84 -10.74 15.84 -7.80
N ASP A 85 -11.67 16.57 -8.42
CA ASP A 85 -12.98 16.05 -8.81
C ASP A 85 -12.84 14.91 -9.83
N TYR A 86 -11.90 15.00 -10.78
CA TYR A 86 -11.58 13.89 -11.69
C TYR A 86 -11.02 12.67 -10.95
N VAL A 87 -10.06 12.86 -10.05
CA VAL A 87 -9.48 11.74 -9.28
C VAL A 87 -10.54 11.03 -8.43
N LEU A 88 -11.51 11.77 -7.90
CA LEU A 88 -12.62 11.25 -7.10
C LEU A 88 -13.80 10.72 -7.94
N SER A 89 -13.79 10.92 -9.26
CA SER A 89 -14.84 10.43 -10.16
C SER A 89 -14.77 8.91 -10.35
N GLU A 90 -15.84 8.30 -10.88
CA GLU A 90 -15.86 6.87 -11.23
C GLU A 90 -14.70 6.48 -12.16
N GLU A 91 -14.36 7.33 -13.13
CA GLU A 91 -13.24 7.10 -14.05
C GLU A 91 -11.90 7.09 -13.30
N GLY A 92 -11.68 8.08 -12.43
CA GLY A 92 -10.46 8.16 -11.61
C GLY A 92 -10.32 6.97 -10.66
N GLN A 93 -11.41 6.58 -9.99
CA GLN A 93 -11.41 5.44 -9.07
C GLN A 93 -11.21 4.09 -9.79
N LYS A 94 -11.72 3.94 -11.02
CA LYS A 94 -11.46 2.75 -11.83
C LYS A 94 -9.94 2.58 -12.08
N ILE A 95 -9.24 3.67 -12.40
CA ILE A 95 -7.78 3.64 -12.58
C ILE A 95 -7.09 3.20 -11.28
N VAL A 96 -7.52 3.70 -10.11
CA VAL A 96 -6.97 3.32 -8.80
C VAL A 96 -7.01 1.80 -8.58
N THR A 97 -8.15 1.18 -8.88
CA THR A 97 -8.32 -0.28 -8.79
C THR A 97 -7.43 -1.02 -9.80
N GLU A 98 -7.34 -0.54 -11.05
CA GLU A 98 -6.50 -1.14 -12.10
C GLU A 98 -5.00 -1.16 -11.74
N ILE A 99 -4.50 -0.14 -11.05
CA ILE A 99 -3.10 -0.07 -10.59
C ILE A 99 -2.86 -0.78 -9.24
N GLY A 100 -3.85 -1.51 -8.72
CA GLY A 100 -3.73 -2.35 -7.54
C GLY A 100 -3.92 -1.63 -6.19
N PHE A 101 -4.41 -0.40 -6.21
CA PHE A 101 -4.82 0.32 -4.99
C PHE A 101 -6.30 0.05 -4.69
N ILE A 102 -6.73 0.54 -3.53
CA ILE A 102 -8.10 0.37 -3.04
C ILE A 102 -8.84 1.67 -3.31
N GLU A 103 -9.83 1.63 -4.20
CA GLU A 103 -10.77 2.74 -4.45
C GLU A 103 -11.55 3.12 -3.18
N LEU A 104 -12.03 4.36 -3.16
CA LEU A 104 -12.80 4.96 -2.06
C LEU A 104 -14.21 4.39 -1.92
#